data_AF-A0A2V2BWP1-F1
#
_entry.id   AF-A0A2V2BWP1-F1
#
_cell.length_a   1.000
_cell.length_b   1.000
_cell.length_c   1.000
_cell.angle_alpha   90.00
_cell.angle_beta   90.00
_cell.angle_gamma   90.00
#
_symmetry.space_group_name_H-M   'P 1'
#
loop_
_entity.id
_entity.type
_entity.pdbx_description
1 polymer ?
#
loop_
_entity_poly.entity_id
_entity_poly.type
_entity_poly.pdbx_seq_one_letter_code
_entity_poly.pdbx_strand_id
1 'polypeptide(L)'
;MTQTKLSKELNISQAAIAKWINGTSRPSPDNLFQMSKIFAVTIDEIGNDNLPLSNETKQTSQVMNVETAKIREDFEKLMALKNEISESLSEFSAMFDKRLSNIEKILKDKKF
;
A
#
# COMPACT_ATOMS: atom_id res chain seq x y z
N MET A 1 -4.19 -13.50 -3.82
CA MET A 1 -5.36 -13.62 -2.94
C MET A 1 -6.03 -14.97 -3.23
N THR A 2 -6.47 -15.75 -2.22
CA THR A 2 -7.18 -17.03 -2.43
C THR A 2 -8.65 -16.90 -2.01
N GLN A 3 -9.55 -17.73 -2.56
CA GLN A 3 -10.98 -17.73 -2.20
C GLN A 3 -11.19 -17.92 -0.68
N THR A 4 -10.37 -18.80 -0.07
CA THR A 4 -10.33 -19.04 1.38
C THR A 4 -9.91 -17.82 2.20
N LYS A 5 -9.02 -16.98 1.66
CA LYS A 5 -8.62 -15.76 2.34
C LYS A 5 -9.73 -14.72 2.25
N LEU A 6 -10.31 -14.53 1.07
CA LEU A 6 -11.43 -13.62 0.86
C LEU A 6 -12.67 -14.00 1.68
N SER A 7 -12.95 -15.30 1.83
CA SER A 7 -14.06 -15.80 2.66
C SER A 7 -13.91 -15.43 4.14
N LYS A 8 -12.67 -15.44 4.65
CA LYS A 8 -12.38 -15.07 6.03
C LYS A 8 -12.50 -13.57 6.24
N GLU A 9 -11.97 -12.77 5.32
CA GLU A 9 -12.03 -11.31 5.37
C GLU A 9 -13.48 -10.79 5.29
N LEU A 10 -14.30 -11.38 4.42
CA LEU A 10 -15.71 -10.99 4.26
C LEU A 10 -16.66 -11.69 5.26
N ASN A 11 -16.15 -12.61 6.08
CA ASN A 11 -16.95 -13.49 6.94
C ASN A 11 -18.11 -14.20 6.20
N ILE A 12 -17.83 -14.68 4.99
CA ILE A 12 -18.79 -15.28 4.06
C ILE A 12 -18.32 -16.67 3.67
N SER A 13 -19.25 -17.60 3.39
CA SER A 13 -18.87 -18.95 2.98
C SER A 13 -18.11 -18.95 1.65
N GLN A 14 -17.10 -19.82 1.53
CA GLN A 14 -16.36 -20.01 0.27
C GLN A 14 -17.29 -20.39 -0.89
N ALA A 15 -18.36 -21.15 -0.59
CA ALA A 15 -19.37 -21.51 -1.58
C ALA A 15 -20.11 -20.29 -2.14
N ALA A 16 -20.39 -19.27 -1.32
CA ALA A 16 -21.02 -18.03 -1.80
C ALA A 16 -20.05 -17.23 -2.69
N ILE A 17 -18.77 -17.13 -2.30
CA ILE A 17 -17.73 -16.49 -3.12
C ILE A 17 -17.55 -17.20 -4.46
N ALA A 18 -17.50 -18.53 -4.46
CA ALA A 18 -17.40 -19.33 -5.68
C ALA A 18 -18.59 -19.06 -6.62
N LYS A 19 -19.80 -18.93 -6.07
CA LYS A 19 -20.99 -18.61 -6.89
C LYS A 19 -20.91 -17.23 -7.53
N TRP A 20 -20.36 -16.24 -6.83
CA TRP A 20 -20.15 -14.89 -7.36
C TRP A 20 -19.11 -14.85 -8.48
N ILE A 21 -17.98 -15.52 -8.28
CA ILE A 21 -16.92 -15.63 -9.29
C ILE A 21 -17.45 -16.34 -10.54
N ASN A 22 -18.27 -17.38 -10.35
CA ASN A 22 -18.87 -18.13 -11.45
C ASN A 22 -20.11 -17.43 -12.05
N GLY A 23 -20.50 -16.25 -11.57
CA GLY A 23 -21.66 -15.50 -12.06
C GLY A 23 -23.02 -16.15 -11.78
N THR A 24 -23.06 -17.19 -10.94
CA THR A 24 -24.28 -17.96 -10.61
C THR A 24 -25.14 -17.31 -9.52
N SER A 25 -24.59 -16.35 -8.78
CA SER A 25 -25.33 -15.47 -7.89
C SER A 25 -24.67 -14.11 -7.82
N ARG A 26 -25.40 -13.09 -7.36
CA ARG A 26 -24.84 -11.75 -7.10
C ARG A 26 -24.60 -11.53 -5.61
N PRO A 27 -23.53 -10.83 -5.22
CA PRO A 27 -23.33 -10.37 -3.85
C PRO A 27 -24.36 -9.31 -3.45
N SER A 28 -24.63 -9.18 -2.16
CA SER A 28 -25.46 -8.09 -1.64
C SER A 28 -24.73 -6.74 -1.72
N PRO A 29 -25.43 -5.59 -1.64
CA PRO A 29 -24.81 -4.28 -1.58
C PRO A 29 -23.77 -4.13 -0.46
N ASP A 30 -24.03 -4.71 0.72
CA ASP A 30 -23.08 -4.72 1.84
C ASP A 30 -21.79 -5.48 1.50
N ASN A 31 -21.91 -6.62 0.83
CA ASN A 31 -20.77 -7.44 0.43
C ASN A 31 -19.95 -6.75 -0.67
N LEU A 32 -20.62 -6.07 -1.60
CA LEU A 32 -19.98 -5.25 -2.62
C LEU A 32 -19.17 -4.11 -1.99
N PHE A 33 -19.73 -3.42 -0.99
CA PHE A 33 -19.03 -2.36 -0.27
C PHE A 33 -17.80 -2.89 0.50
N GLN A 34 -17.90 -4.06 1.11
CA GLN A 34 -16.74 -4.67 1.76
C GLN A 34 -15.66 -5.08 0.76
N MET A 35 -16.04 -5.67 -0.38
CA MET A 35 -15.10 -5.97 -1.46
C MET A 35 -14.42 -4.72 -2.00
N SER A 36 -15.17 -3.62 -2.16
CA SER A 36 -14.66 -2.34 -2.62
C SER A 36 -13.54 -1.84 -1.72
N LYS A 37 -13.67 -2.03 -0.39
CA LYS A 37 -12.61 -1.71 0.58
C LYS A 37 -11.40 -2.63 0.48
N ILE A 38 -11.60 -3.94 0.33
CA ILE A 38 -10.51 -4.93 0.27
C ILE A 38 -9.67 -4.76 -0.99
N PHE A 39 -10.32 -4.50 -2.12
CA PHE A 39 -9.66 -4.39 -3.42
C PHE A 39 -9.34 -2.94 -3.81
N ALA A 40 -9.70 -1.96 -2.98
CA ALA A 40 -9.55 -0.53 -3.25
C ALA A 40 -10.16 -0.10 -4.60
N VAL A 41 -11.29 -0.70 -4.96
CA VAL A 41 -12.07 -0.40 -6.16
C VAL A 41 -13.43 0.18 -5.76
N THR A 42 -14.12 0.82 -6.69
CA THR A 42 -15.49 1.31 -6.49
C THR A 42 -16.52 0.19 -6.67
N ILE A 43 -17.72 0.35 -6.10
CA ILE A 43 -18.82 -0.61 -6.28
C ILE A 43 -19.22 -0.71 -7.76
N ASP A 44 -19.17 0.41 -8.48
CA ASP A 44 -19.45 0.48 -9.92
C ASP A 44 -18.45 -0.37 -10.72
N GLU A 45 -17.17 -0.35 -10.31
CA GLU A 45 -16.11 -1.17 -10.90
C GLU A 45 -16.29 -2.68 -10.65
N ILE A 46 -16.93 -3.08 -9.56
CA ILE A 46 -17.22 -4.49 -9.25
C ILE A 46 -18.49 -4.97 -9.96
N GLY A 47 -19.47 -4.08 -10.16
CA GLY A 47 -20.80 -4.42 -10.67
C GLY A 47 -20.94 -4.41 -12.20
N ASN A 48 -19.94 -3.88 -12.92
CA ASN A 48 -20.00 -3.68 -14.36
C ASN A 48 -19.16 -4.73 -15.11
N ASP A 49 -19.83 -5.76 -15.62
CA ASP A 49 -19.23 -6.88 -16.35
C ASP A 49 -18.58 -6.47 -17.70
N ASN A 50 -18.80 -5.23 -18.16
CA ASN A 50 -18.29 -4.70 -19.43
C ASN A 50 -17.14 -3.72 -19.27
N LEU A 51 -16.50 -3.65 -18.10
CA LEU A 51 -15.33 -2.79 -17.93
C LEU A 51 -14.17 -3.33 -18.78
N PRO A 52 -13.63 -2.56 -19.73
CA PRO A 52 -12.37 -2.92 -20.36
C PRO A 52 -11.34 -3.00 -19.23
N LEU A 53 -10.71 -4.18 -19.06
CA LEU A 53 -9.60 -4.35 -18.13
C LEU A 53 -8.53 -3.32 -18.51
N SER A 54 -8.53 -2.20 -17.79
CA SER A 54 -7.52 -1.18 -17.94
C SER A 54 -6.31 -1.71 -17.19
N ASN A 55 -5.47 -2.43 -17.92
CA ASN A 55 -4.06 -2.50 -17.63
C ASN A 55 -3.58 -1.06 -17.38
N GLU A 56 -2.98 -0.84 -16.21
CA GLU A 56 -2.29 0.37 -15.74
C GLU A 56 -3.05 1.27 -14.74
N THR A 57 -2.64 1.11 -13.48
CA THR A 57 -2.34 2.14 -12.48
C THR A 57 -3.10 3.46 -12.62
N LYS A 58 -4.38 3.51 -12.20
CA LYS A 58 -5.05 4.78 -11.93
C LYS A 58 -5.04 5.10 -10.45
N GLN A 59 -4.16 6.04 -10.13
CA GLN A 59 -4.11 6.83 -8.91
C GLN A 59 -5.53 7.23 -8.49
N THR A 60 -6.00 6.73 -7.35
CA THR A 60 -7.29 7.11 -6.78
C THR A 60 -7.23 8.58 -6.37
N SER A 61 -7.79 9.44 -7.20
CA SER A 61 -8.05 10.83 -6.88
C SER A 61 -9.42 10.95 -6.20
N GLN A 62 -9.38 11.39 -4.94
CA GLN A 62 -10.36 12.25 -4.27
C GLN A 62 -11.72 11.65 -3.84
N VAL A 63 -11.81 11.29 -2.55
CA VAL A 63 -13.05 11.49 -1.78
C VAL A 63 -12.79 12.69 -0.85
N MET A 64 -13.36 13.84 -1.19
CA MET A 64 -13.36 15.05 -0.35
C MET A 64 -14.38 14.88 0.77
N ASN A 65 -13.94 14.96 2.03
CA ASN A 65 -14.84 15.18 3.17
C ASN A 65 -14.08 16.09 4.16
N VAL A 66 -14.70 17.16 4.65
CA VAL A 66 -14.03 18.34 5.28
C VAL A 66 -13.09 18.01 6.48
N GLU A 67 -13.12 16.80 7.03
CA GLU A 67 -12.13 16.23 7.98
C GLU A 67 -10.72 16.01 7.35
N THR A 68 -10.62 15.95 6.02
CA THR A 68 -9.40 15.55 5.30
C THR A 68 -8.34 16.64 5.18
N ALA A 69 -8.66 17.91 5.49
CA ALA A 69 -7.70 19.01 5.37
C ALA A 69 -6.57 18.90 6.41
N LYS A 70 -6.92 18.64 7.67
CA LYS A 70 -5.92 18.38 8.73
C LYS A 70 -5.15 17.09 8.47
N ILE A 71 -5.85 16.03 8.04
CA ILE A 71 -5.21 14.75 7.72
C ILE A 71 -4.20 14.91 6.58
N ARG A 72 -4.50 15.74 5.57
CA ARG A 72 -3.57 16.06 4.50
C ARG A 72 -2.37 16.85 5.01
N GLU A 73 -2.59 17.88 5.81
CA GLU A 73 -1.50 18.68 6.38
C GLU A 73 -0.57 17.84 7.28
N ASP A 74 -1.15 16.99 8.13
CA ASP A 74 -0.39 16.09 9.00
C ASP A 74 0.37 15.04 8.18
N PHE A 75 -0.20 14.56 7.07
CA PHE A 75 0.47 13.65 6.16
C PHE A 75 1.64 14.29 5.42
N GLU A 76 1.51 15.54 4.98
CA GLU A 76 2.60 16.31 4.37
C GLU A 76 3.74 16.56 5.39
N LYS A 77 3.41 16.91 6.64
CA LYS A 77 4.40 17.03 7.72
C LYS A 77 5.13 15.71 7.99
N LEU A 78 4.41 14.59 8.01
CA LEU A 78 5.01 13.26 8.17
C LEU A 78 5.90 12.88 6.98
N MET A 79 5.53 13.25 5.76
CA MET A 79 6.36 13.04 4.57
C MET A 79 7.66 13.83 4.63
N ALA A 80 7.58 15.11 5.01
CA ALA A 80 8.76 15.95 5.18
C ALA A 80 9.69 15.38 6.26
N LEU A 81 9.14 15.01 7.41
CA LEU A 81 9.90 14.40 8.50
C LEU A 81 10.54 13.07 8.08
N LYS A 82 9.81 12.22 7.36
CA LYS A 82 10.35 10.95 6.83
C LYS A 82 11.53 11.21 5.89
N ASN A 83 11.44 12.23 5.04
CA ASN A 83 12.50 12.57 4.12
C ASN A 83 13.75 13.07 4.85
N GLU A 84 13.58 13.95 5.84
CA GLU A 84 14.67 14.47 6.67
C GLU A 84 15.36 13.38 7.49
N ILE A 85 14.60 12.43 8.05
CA ILE A 85 15.16 11.25 8.73
C ILE A 85 15.95 10.38 7.74
N SER A 86 15.44 10.19 6.53
CA SER A 86 16.14 9.41 5.50
C SER A 86 17.44 10.08 5.06
N GLU A 87 17.44 11.39 4.94
CA GLU A 87 18.60 12.19 4.54
C GLU A 87 19.68 12.18 5.64
N SER A 88 19.29 12.42 6.89
CA SER A 88 20.22 12.31 8.04
C SER A 88 20.77 10.90 8.22
N LEU A 89 19.97 9.84 7.98
CA LEU A 89 20.44 8.46 8.02
C LEU A 89 21.45 8.17 6.90
N SER A 90 21.20 8.70 5.70
CA SER A 90 22.12 8.60 4.57
C SER A 90 23.44 9.32 4.86
N GLU A 91 23.37 10.52 5.44
CA GLU A 91 24.54 11.31 5.80
C GLU A 91 25.37 10.62 6.90
N PHE A 92 24.70 10.07 7.91
CA PHE A 92 25.33 9.27 8.96
C PHE A 92 25.99 8.00 8.42
N SER A 93 25.34 7.29 7.47
CA SER A 93 25.95 6.14 6.78
C SER A 93 27.24 6.54 6.07
N ALA A 94 27.23 7.64 5.32
CA ALA A 94 28.41 8.14 4.63
C ALA A 94 29.54 8.53 5.62
N MET A 95 29.19 9.11 6.77
CA MET A 95 30.16 9.42 7.82
C MET A 95 30.79 8.15 8.41
N PHE A 96 30.00 7.09 8.62
CA PHE A 96 30.51 5.81 9.10
C PHE A 96 31.45 5.15 8.10
N ASP A 97 31.08 5.10 6.82
CA ASP A 97 31.93 4.53 5.77
C ASP A 97 33.28 5.27 5.68
N LYS A 98 33.25 6.60 5.82
CA LYS A 98 34.45 7.42 5.87
C LYS A 98 35.32 7.10 7.09
N ARG A 99 34.72 6.92 8.27
CA ARG A 99 35.45 6.53 9.50
C ARG A 99 36.03 5.12 9.36
N LEU A 100 35.29 4.18 8.79
CA LEU A 100 35.72 2.81 8.55
C LEU A 100 36.93 2.79 7.62
N SER A 101 36.88 3.52 6.50
CA SER A 101 38.00 3.66 5.56
C SER A 101 39.25 4.26 6.22
N ASN A 102 39.09 5.24 7.10
CA ASN A 102 40.21 5.82 7.85
C ASN A 102 40.82 4.80 8.82
N ILE A 103 40.01 3.99 9.51
CA ILE A 103 40.47 2.93 10.40
C ILE A 103 41.22 1.86 9.61
N GLU A 104 40.68 1.43 8.46
CA GLU A 104 41.34 0.47 7.58
C GLU A 104 42.71 0.97 7.10
N LYS A 105 42.84 2.25 6.75
CA LYS A 105 44.12 2.88 6.39
C LYS A 105 45.11 2.86 7.55
N ILE A 106 44.69 3.23 8.76
CA ILE A 106 45.54 3.21 9.96
C ILE A 106 46.00 1.78 10.28
N LEU A 107 45.11 0.79 10.16
CA LEU A 107 45.44 -0.62 10.37
C LEU A 107 46.40 -1.15 9.30
N LYS A 108 46.30 -0.65 8.07
CA LYS A 108 47.21 -1.01 6.97
C LYS A 108 48.60 -0.40 7.15
N ASP A 109 48.70 0.84 7.64
CA ASP A 109 49.97 1.51 7.94
C ASP A 109 50.65 1.00 9.23
N LYS A 110 49.89 0.42 10.16
CA LYS A 110 50.45 -0.22 11.38
C LYS A 110 51.01 -1.63 11.16
N LYS A 111 50.88 -2.21 9.97
CA LYS A 111 51.61 -3.43 9.59
C LYS A 111 53.05 -3.07 9.21
N PHE A 112 53.90 -2.93 10.23
CA PHE A 112 55.35 -3.18 10.15
C PHE A 112 55.66 -4.44 10.95
#